data_AF-A0A7S3RXH9-F1
#
_entry.id   AF-A0A7S3RXH9-F1
#
_cell.length_a   1.000
_cell.length_b   1.000
_cell.length_c   1.000
_cell.angle_alpha   90.00
_cell.angle_beta   90.00
_cell.angle_gamma   90.00
#
_symmetry.space_group_name_H-M   'P 1'
#
loop_
_entity.id
_entity.type
_entity.pdbx_description
1 polymer ?
#
loop_
_entity_poly.entity_id
_entity_poly.type
_entity_poly.pdbx_seq_one_letter_code
_entity_poly.pdbx_strand_id
1 'polypeptide(L)'
;GVKGSYGRQSIGFQFDNPDSMLGQVLKYKDLKEVVVMDMGVLELEFYHRLQHITLRVTVGDSDQRVQLLEMIEKYSLGRPWVHGYDATVVGAWKHLVHAMKDGGTTMKLTAIPEFCIDFLLKATMFAVDVKDTRKQGRWPLCFAGAMFWLAIFSWCMLEIANQIHYNIPALPNAFLGITVCAIGTSFPNAVASVLMAQQNKPAAAIANALGSNVQNVFLAMALPWVIYSIQIGGKPIPQNVAGITEGVYWMMGTLILVVFFVLAPPLCALTKPTGYLLIIVYVVYLVLTSGETFGWWPPLVK
;
A
#
# COMPACT_ATOMS: atom_id res chain seq x y z
N GLY A 1 -0.25 36.26 44.80
CA GLY A 1 -1.02 35.01 44.76
C GLY A 1 -2.03 35.08 43.63
N VAL A 2 -1.87 34.25 42.61
CA VAL A 2 -2.90 34.03 41.58
C VAL A 2 -2.94 32.52 41.37
N LYS A 3 -4.00 31.88 41.89
CA LYS A 3 -4.33 30.49 41.64
C LYS A 3 -4.77 30.37 40.18
N GLY A 4 -3.83 30.03 39.29
CA GLY A 4 -4.14 29.62 37.92
C GLY A 4 -4.53 28.16 37.92
N SER A 5 -5.79 27.88 37.56
CA SER A 5 -6.29 26.53 37.30
C SER A 5 -5.41 25.83 36.26
N TYR A 6 -4.74 24.74 36.63
CA TYR A 6 -4.02 23.87 35.70
C TYR A 6 -5.02 23.12 34.81
N GLY A 7 -5.57 23.81 33.83
CA GLY A 7 -6.13 23.14 32.66
C GLY A 7 -4.96 22.44 31.95
N ARG A 8 -5.04 21.10 31.80
CA ARG A 8 -4.07 20.33 31.00
C ARG A 8 -4.07 20.86 29.57
N GLN A 9 -3.16 21.78 29.27
CA GLN A 9 -2.91 22.25 27.91
C GLN A 9 -2.12 21.15 27.20
N SER A 10 -2.69 20.55 26.16
CA SER A 10 -1.93 19.68 25.26
C SER A 10 -0.97 20.58 24.47
N ILE A 11 0.32 20.52 24.79
CA ILE A 11 1.36 21.09 23.94
C ILE A 11 1.25 20.36 22.59
N GLY A 12 1.29 21.09 21.49
CA GLY A 12 1.26 20.47 20.16
C GLY A 12 2.50 20.87 19.40
N PHE A 13 3.05 19.97 18.60
CA PHE A 13 4.08 20.35 17.64
C PHE A 13 3.37 21.07 16.50
N GLN A 14 3.67 22.36 16.34
CA GLN A 14 3.29 23.15 15.19
C GLN A 14 4.57 23.44 14.41
N PHE A 15 4.64 22.98 13.16
CA PHE A 15 5.77 23.29 12.30
C PHE A 15 5.63 24.74 11.83
N ASP A 16 6.75 25.46 11.83
CA ASP A 16 6.83 26.92 11.64
C ASP A 16 6.55 27.39 10.20
N ASN A 17 6.19 26.46 9.30
CA ASN A 17 5.99 26.77 7.89
C ASN A 17 4.48 26.77 7.55
N PRO A 18 3.88 27.92 7.16
CA PRO A 18 2.46 28.02 6.81
C PRO A 18 2.06 27.19 5.58
N ASP A 19 3.04 26.78 4.75
CA ASP A 19 2.86 25.87 3.61
C ASP A 19 3.23 24.40 3.93
N SER A 20 3.50 24.05 5.19
CA SER A 20 3.80 22.65 5.53
C SER A 20 2.55 21.77 5.36
N MET A 21 2.71 20.67 4.62
CA MET A 21 1.64 19.72 4.24
C MET A 21 0.96 18.99 5.41
N LEU A 22 1.21 19.38 6.67
CA LEU A 22 0.72 18.76 7.90
C LEU A 22 -0.09 19.79 8.70
N GLY A 23 -1.22 20.23 8.13
CA GLY A 23 -2.10 21.27 8.64
C GLY A 23 -2.93 20.93 9.90
N GLN A 24 -2.46 20.04 10.78
CA GLN A 24 -3.04 19.88 12.11
C GLN A 24 -1.93 19.82 13.14
N VAL A 25 -2.05 20.69 14.15
CA VAL A 25 -1.31 20.58 15.41
C VAL A 25 -1.34 19.11 15.86
N LEU A 26 -0.18 18.45 15.88
CA LEU A 26 -0.08 17.08 16.39
C LEU A 26 -0.36 17.14 17.89
N LYS A 27 -1.51 16.60 18.31
CA LYS A 27 -1.91 16.61 19.72
C LYS A 27 -1.33 15.38 20.39
N TYR A 28 -0.81 15.53 21.62
CA TYR A 28 -0.36 14.39 22.44
C TYR A 28 -1.44 13.32 22.66
N LYS A 29 -2.72 13.65 22.52
CA LYS A 29 -3.81 12.66 22.61
C LYS A 29 -3.79 11.63 21.46
N ASP A 30 -3.21 12.01 20.32
CA ASP A 30 -3.17 11.19 19.11
C ASP A 30 -1.87 10.36 19.07
N LEU A 31 -0.92 10.59 19.99
CA LEU A 31 0.29 9.79 20.17
C LEU A 31 -0.05 8.46 20.83
N LYS A 32 0.15 7.35 20.11
CA LYS A 32 -0.17 6.01 20.61
C LYS A 32 1.05 5.15 20.92
N GLU A 33 2.13 5.33 20.17
CA GLU A 33 3.30 4.47 20.26
C GLU A 33 4.58 5.30 20.13
N VAL A 34 5.61 4.88 20.87
CA VAL A 34 6.95 5.46 20.83
C VAL A 34 7.95 4.33 20.68
N VAL A 35 8.55 4.25 19.49
CA VAL A 35 9.54 3.25 19.15
C VAL A 35 10.93 3.80 19.40
N VAL A 36 11.62 3.17 20.34
CA VAL A 36 12.99 3.50 20.75
C VAL A 36 13.95 2.78 19.81
N MET A 37 14.47 3.50 18.82
CA MET A 37 15.40 2.97 17.81
C MET A 37 16.85 3.01 18.32
N ASP A 38 17.75 2.27 17.67
CA ASP A 38 19.19 2.35 17.99
C ASP A 38 19.80 3.71 17.57
N MET A 39 20.92 4.08 18.21
CA MET A 39 21.67 5.34 17.97
C MET A 39 20.89 6.64 18.28
N GLY A 40 20.13 6.66 19.38
CA GLY A 40 19.50 7.88 19.90
C GLY A 40 18.30 8.37 19.09
N VAL A 41 17.82 7.57 18.14
CA VAL A 41 16.62 7.88 17.36
C VAL A 41 15.36 7.42 18.11
N LEU A 42 14.32 8.23 18.07
CA LEU A 42 12.99 7.97 18.60
C LEU A 42 11.96 8.19 17.49
N GLU A 43 11.05 7.23 17.31
CA GLU A 43 9.94 7.35 16.36
C GLU A 43 8.64 7.46 17.16
N LEU A 44 7.96 8.59 16.99
CA LEU A 44 6.70 8.92 17.65
C LEU A 44 5.57 8.69 16.65
N GLU A 45 4.68 7.74 16.93
CA GLU A 45 3.59 7.38 16.04
C GLU A 45 2.26 8.00 16.48
N PHE A 46 1.76 8.89 15.63
CA PHE A 46 0.49 9.59 15.81
C PHE A 46 -0.58 8.98 14.90
N TYR A 47 -1.71 8.60 15.49
CA TYR A 47 -2.84 8.02 14.78
C TYR A 47 -4.07 8.91 14.91
N HIS A 48 -4.48 9.52 13.80
CA HIS A 48 -5.70 10.33 13.74
C HIS A 48 -6.65 9.82 12.64
N ARG A 49 -7.76 9.18 13.04
CA ARG A 49 -8.70 8.51 12.13
C ARG A 49 -8.02 7.46 11.25
N LEU A 50 -7.73 7.80 9.99
CA LEU A 50 -7.05 6.96 8.99
C LEU A 50 -5.64 7.46 8.67
N GLN A 51 -5.23 8.60 9.24
CA GLN A 51 -3.91 9.15 9.03
C GLN A 51 -2.95 8.63 10.09
N HIS A 52 -1.87 8.00 9.63
CA HIS A 52 -0.74 7.59 10.44
C HIS A 52 0.45 8.51 10.13
N ILE A 53 0.98 9.19 11.15
CA ILE A 53 2.10 10.12 11.03
C ILE A 53 3.21 9.68 11.97
N THR A 54 4.37 9.36 11.42
CA THR A 54 5.58 9.02 12.18
C THR A 54 6.50 10.24 12.26
N LEU A 55 6.78 10.72 13.47
CA LEU A 55 7.75 11.78 13.72
C LEU A 55 9.06 11.16 14.21
N ARG A 56 10.13 11.32 13.43
CA ARG A 56 11.47 10.83 13.77
C ARG A 56 12.28 11.93 14.46
N VAL A 57 12.69 11.68 15.69
CA VAL A 57 13.47 12.61 16.52
C VAL A 57 14.82 11.97 16.82
N THR A 58 15.91 12.65 16.49
CA THR A 58 17.26 12.19 16.82
C THR A 58 17.77 12.99 18.01
N VAL A 59 18.11 12.29 19.09
CA VAL A 59 18.67 12.88 20.30
C VAL A 59 20.12 12.43 20.43
N GLY A 60 21.05 13.39 20.46
CA GLY A 60 22.49 13.10 20.49
C GLY A 60 23.02 12.66 21.86
N ASP A 61 22.32 12.99 22.95
CA ASP A 61 22.73 12.74 24.33
C ASP A 61 21.81 11.73 25.04
N SER A 62 22.40 10.77 25.75
CA SER A 62 21.65 9.69 26.42
C SER A 62 20.77 10.20 27.55
N ASP A 63 21.23 11.21 28.28
CA ASP A 63 20.49 11.76 29.42
C ASP A 63 19.28 12.57 28.95
N GLN A 64 19.44 13.36 27.89
CA GLN A 64 18.33 14.08 27.25
C GLN A 64 17.27 13.13 26.71
N ARG A 65 17.68 11.96 26.19
CA ARG A 65 16.75 10.94 25.69
C ARG A 65 15.87 10.39 26.80
N VAL A 66 16.45 10.05 27.94
CA VAL A 66 15.69 9.53 29.09
C VAL A 66 14.71 10.58 29.60
N GLN A 67 15.17 11.83 29.75
CA GLN A 67 14.31 12.95 30.14
C GLN A 67 13.15 13.16 29.17
N LEU A 68 13.40 13.07 27.86
CA LEU A 68 12.35 13.20 26.85
C LEU A 68 11.32 12.07 26.96
N LEU A 69 11.75 10.83 27.17
CA LEU A 69 10.86 9.68 27.37
C LEU A 69 10.00 9.85 28.63
N GLU A 70 10.59 10.28 29.74
CA GLU A 70 9.85 10.58 30.97
C GLU A 70 8.83 11.70 30.78
N MET A 71 9.19 12.76 30.03
CA MET A 71 8.25 13.83 29.71
C MET A 71 7.10 13.32 28.84
N ILE A 72 7.37 12.49 27.82
CA ILE A 72 6.32 11.92 26.98
C ILE A 72 5.38 11.05 27.82
N GLU A 73 5.90 10.19 28.69
CA GLU A 73 5.10 9.33 29.56
C GLU A 73 4.24 10.13 30.55
N LYS A 74 4.79 11.20 31.12
CA LYS A 74 4.11 12.05 32.10
C LYS A 74 3.03 12.96 31.49
N TYR A 75 3.26 13.48 30.29
CA TYR A 75 2.41 14.51 29.68
C TYR A 75 1.51 13.97 28.55
N SER A 76 1.77 12.78 28.02
CA SER A 76 0.87 12.15 27.05
C SER A 76 -0.44 11.71 27.70
N LEU A 77 -1.55 12.24 27.19
CA LEU A 77 -2.91 11.91 27.63
C LEU A 77 -3.29 10.45 27.31
N GLY A 78 -2.62 9.83 26.33
CA GLY A 78 -2.93 8.50 25.83
C GLY A 78 -2.19 7.34 26.50
N ARG A 79 -1.19 7.61 27.38
CA ARG A 79 -0.22 6.62 27.88
C ARG A 79 0.34 5.77 26.73
N PRO A 80 1.27 6.33 25.94
CA PRO A 80 1.71 5.71 24.72
C PRO A 80 2.56 4.48 25.05
N TRP A 81 2.47 3.45 24.22
CA TRP A 81 3.30 2.26 24.39
C TRP A 81 4.75 2.60 24.02
N VAL A 82 5.66 2.56 24.99
CA VAL A 82 7.09 2.81 24.77
C VAL A 82 7.83 1.49 24.76
N HIS A 83 8.50 1.16 23.66
CA HIS A 83 9.29 -0.06 23.56
C HIS A 83 10.50 0.13 22.64
N GLY A 84 11.50 -0.73 22.81
CA GLY A 84 12.62 -0.84 21.89
C GLY A 84 12.18 -1.41 20.55
N TYR A 85 12.77 -0.93 19.46
CA TYR A 85 12.58 -1.52 18.15
C TYR A 85 13.08 -2.98 18.15
N ASP A 86 12.15 -3.92 18.00
CA ASP A 86 12.43 -5.34 17.97
C ASP A 86 11.96 -5.93 16.63
N ALA A 87 12.93 -6.13 15.74
CA ALA A 87 12.73 -6.70 14.41
C ALA A 87 12.56 -8.24 14.44
N THR A 88 12.53 -8.86 15.62
CA THR A 88 12.33 -10.31 15.75
C THR A 88 10.85 -10.67 15.81
N VAL A 89 10.58 -11.94 15.54
CA VAL A 89 9.26 -12.56 15.74
C VAL A 89 8.76 -12.41 17.18
N VAL A 90 9.67 -12.40 18.16
CA VAL A 90 9.34 -12.16 19.58
C VAL A 90 8.81 -10.75 19.78
N GLY A 91 9.34 -9.77 19.04
CA GLY A 91 8.82 -8.40 19.00
C GLY A 91 7.37 -8.33 18.48
N ALA A 92 7.06 -9.05 17.40
CA ALA A 92 5.67 -9.16 16.90
C ALA A 92 4.72 -9.79 17.94
N TRP A 93 5.17 -10.83 18.64
CA TRP A 93 4.37 -11.46 19.70
C TRP A 93 4.09 -10.50 20.86
N LYS A 94 5.10 -9.73 21.31
CA LYS A 94 4.91 -8.72 22.35
C LYS A 94 3.91 -7.65 21.94
N HIS A 95 3.96 -7.19 20.69
CA HIS A 95 2.99 -6.23 20.15
C HIS A 95 1.57 -6.79 20.20
N LEU A 96 1.35 -8.04 19.77
CA LEU A 96 0.05 -8.71 19.86
C LEU A 96 -0.45 -8.79 21.32
N VAL A 97 0.40 -9.23 22.25
CA VAL A 97 0.03 -9.35 23.67
C VAL A 97 -0.37 -8.00 24.25
N HIS A 98 0.36 -6.94 23.92
CA HIS A 98 0.02 -5.59 24.36
C HIS A 98 -1.30 -5.10 23.76
N ALA A 99 -1.47 -5.25 22.44
CA ALA A 99 -2.70 -4.88 21.74
C ALA A 99 -3.94 -5.61 22.30
N MET A 100 -3.78 -6.89 22.69
CA MET A 100 -4.86 -7.68 23.28
C MET A 100 -5.17 -7.30 24.74
N LYS A 101 -4.16 -6.88 25.51
CA LYS A 101 -4.29 -6.55 26.93
C LYS A 101 -4.81 -5.13 27.14
N ASP A 102 -4.19 -4.15 26.48
CA ASP A 102 -4.39 -2.73 26.75
C ASP A 102 -5.11 -1.99 25.59
N GLY A 103 -5.30 -2.65 24.45
CA GLY A 103 -5.97 -2.07 23.28
C GLY A 103 -7.49 -1.95 23.41
N GLY A 104 -8.06 -0.92 22.78
CA GLY A 104 -9.51 -0.78 22.63
C GLY A 104 -10.12 -1.83 21.68
N THR A 105 -11.45 -1.93 21.62
CA THR A 105 -12.18 -2.94 20.82
C THR A 105 -11.74 -3.00 19.35
N THR A 106 -11.46 -1.84 18.75
CA THR A 106 -10.98 -1.75 17.36
C THR A 106 -9.55 -2.26 17.20
N MET A 107 -8.67 -1.93 18.14
CA MET A 107 -7.27 -2.38 18.13
C MET A 107 -7.18 -3.90 18.31
N LYS A 108 -8.03 -4.49 19.15
CA LYS A 108 -8.09 -5.96 19.31
C LYS A 108 -8.54 -6.67 18.03
N LEU A 109 -9.48 -6.07 17.30
CA LEU A 109 -9.98 -6.63 16.04
C LEU A 109 -8.90 -6.60 14.95
N THR A 110 -8.10 -5.54 14.88
CA THR A 110 -7.02 -5.40 13.89
C THR A 110 -5.73 -6.11 14.28
N ALA A 111 -5.49 -6.35 15.57
CA ALA A 111 -4.24 -6.93 16.06
C ALA A 111 -3.94 -8.33 15.54
N ILE A 112 -4.95 -9.18 15.35
CA ILE A 112 -4.76 -10.55 14.84
C ILE A 112 -4.27 -10.54 13.38
N PRO A 113 -4.96 -9.91 12.42
CA PRO A 113 -4.47 -9.86 11.04
C PRO A 113 -3.14 -9.09 10.93
N GLU A 114 -2.94 -8.04 11.72
CA GLU A 114 -1.69 -7.30 11.80
C GLU A 114 -0.54 -8.19 12.29
N PHE A 115 -0.74 -8.97 13.35
CA PHE A 115 0.26 -9.91 13.85
C PHE A 115 0.65 -10.95 12.80
N CYS A 116 -0.30 -11.50 12.03
CA CYS A 116 0.02 -12.47 10.98
C CYS A 116 0.97 -11.86 9.92
N ILE A 117 0.69 -10.62 9.50
CA ILE A 117 1.51 -9.90 8.53
C ILE A 117 2.88 -9.57 9.14
N ASP A 118 2.91 -9.02 10.35
CA ASP A 118 4.13 -8.64 11.07
C ASP A 118 5.03 -9.84 11.36
N PHE A 119 4.44 -10.97 11.73
CA PHE A 119 5.15 -12.22 11.96
C PHE A 119 5.85 -12.68 10.67
N LEU A 120 5.14 -12.72 9.54
CA LEU A 120 5.69 -13.09 8.24
C LEU A 120 6.79 -12.12 7.79
N LEU A 121 6.57 -10.81 7.93
CA LEU A 121 7.56 -9.79 7.58
C LEU A 121 8.81 -9.90 8.45
N LYS A 122 8.68 -9.96 9.78
CA LYS A 122 9.84 -10.07 10.69
C LYS A 122 10.57 -11.41 10.53
N ALA A 123 9.86 -12.50 10.24
CA ALA A 123 10.48 -13.79 9.94
C ALA A 123 11.33 -13.75 8.65
N THR A 124 10.90 -12.99 7.64
CA THR A 124 11.59 -12.89 6.35
C THR A 124 12.64 -11.79 6.29
N MET A 125 12.47 -10.71 7.06
CA MET A 125 13.34 -9.53 7.04
C MET A 125 14.38 -9.50 8.17
N PHE A 126 14.45 -10.52 9.05
CA PHE A 126 15.30 -10.48 10.26
C PHE A 126 16.75 -10.02 10.02
N ALA A 127 17.37 -10.46 8.91
CA ALA A 127 18.76 -10.15 8.56
C ALA A 127 18.93 -8.86 7.74
N VAL A 128 17.85 -8.37 7.14
CA VAL A 128 17.88 -7.40 6.04
C VAL A 128 16.96 -6.19 6.26
N ASP A 129 16.36 -6.08 7.44
CA ASP A 129 15.48 -4.96 7.76
C ASP A 129 16.22 -3.61 7.70
N VAL A 130 15.84 -2.79 6.73
CA VAL A 130 16.45 -1.47 6.45
C VAL A 130 16.00 -0.43 7.48
N LYS A 131 14.93 -0.71 8.25
CA LYS A 131 14.51 0.17 9.35
C LYS A 131 15.55 0.20 10.48
N ASP A 132 16.29 -0.89 10.70
CA ASP A 132 17.41 -0.90 11.64
C ASP A 132 18.57 -0.06 11.06
N THR A 133 18.91 1.02 11.75
CA THR A 133 19.97 1.95 11.35
C THR A 133 21.31 1.26 11.13
N ARG A 134 21.59 0.14 11.81
CA ARG A 134 22.82 -0.66 11.63
C ARG A 134 22.83 -1.46 10.33
N LYS A 135 21.67 -1.73 9.74
CA LYS A 135 21.49 -2.60 8.56
C LYS A 135 21.13 -1.83 7.29
N GLN A 136 21.10 -0.50 7.33
CA GLN A 136 20.73 0.35 6.18
C GLN A 136 21.54 0.05 4.90
N GLY A 137 22.82 -0.29 5.04
CA GLY A 137 23.68 -0.67 3.90
C GLY A 137 23.27 -1.97 3.19
N ARG A 138 22.34 -2.76 3.75
CA ARG A 138 21.85 -4.03 3.19
C ARG A 138 20.59 -3.86 2.33
N TRP A 139 20.22 -2.62 1.98
CA TRP A 139 19.04 -2.36 1.14
C TRP A 139 18.99 -3.17 -0.18
N PRO A 140 20.10 -3.51 -0.87
CA PRO A 140 20.02 -4.30 -2.10
C PRO A 140 19.53 -5.72 -1.82
N LEU A 141 19.92 -6.30 -0.69
CA LEU A 141 19.45 -7.62 -0.26
C LEU A 141 17.96 -7.56 0.13
N CYS A 142 17.52 -6.45 0.73
CA CYS A 142 16.11 -6.27 1.09
C CYS A 142 15.26 -6.20 -0.18
N PHE A 143 15.75 -5.46 -1.17
CA PHE A 143 15.13 -5.35 -2.49
C PHE A 143 15.09 -6.71 -3.19
N ALA A 144 16.21 -7.46 -3.24
CA ALA A 144 16.25 -8.79 -3.83
C ALA A 144 15.30 -9.78 -3.13
N GLY A 145 15.24 -9.73 -1.79
CA GLY A 145 14.29 -10.52 -1.00
C GLY A 145 12.84 -10.18 -1.31
N ALA A 146 12.50 -8.89 -1.42
CA ALA A 146 11.17 -8.44 -1.82
C ALA A 146 10.81 -8.93 -3.23
N MET A 147 11.73 -8.83 -4.20
CA MET A 147 11.53 -9.35 -5.56
C MET A 147 11.33 -10.87 -5.58
N PHE A 148 12.07 -11.61 -4.77
CA PHE A 148 11.91 -13.06 -4.63
C PHE A 148 10.53 -13.44 -4.09
N TRP A 149 10.07 -12.80 -3.02
CA TRP A 149 8.74 -13.04 -2.47
C TRP A 149 7.62 -12.62 -3.43
N LEU A 150 7.80 -11.49 -4.13
CA LEU A 150 6.86 -11.06 -5.16
C LEU A 150 6.71 -12.12 -6.27
N ALA A 151 7.81 -12.74 -6.70
CA ALA A 151 7.79 -13.83 -7.67
C ALA A 151 7.08 -15.08 -7.14
N ILE A 152 7.37 -15.49 -5.90
CA ILE A 152 6.68 -16.65 -5.26
C ILE A 152 5.19 -16.40 -5.15
N PHE A 153 4.76 -15.24 -4.64
CA PHE A 153 3.34 -14.95 -4.47
C PHE A 153 2.62 -14.81 -5.81
N SER A 154 3.28 -14.24 -6.83
CA SER A 154 2.75 -14.19 -8.18
C SER A 154 2.55 -15.60 -8.77
N TRP A 155 3.52 -16.49 -8.57
CA TRP A 155 3.41 -17.88 -8.99
C TRP A 155 2.30 -18.62 -8.24
N CYS A 156 2.23 -18.50 -6.90
CA CYS A 156 1.17 -19.10 -6.09
C CYS A 156 -0.22 -18.61 -6.51
N MET A 157 -0.38 -17.31 -6.79
CA MET A 157 -1.64 -16.74 -7.24
C MET A 157 -2.10 -17.34 -8.58
N LEU A 158 -1.17 -17.47 -9.55
CA LEU A 158 -1.47 -18.09 -10.84
C LEU A 158 -1.81 -19.58 -10.70
N GLU A 159 -1.06 -20.30 -9.87
CA GLU A 159 -1.33 -21.72 -9.63
C GLU A 159 -2.69 -21.92 -8.97
N ILE A 160 -3.03 -21.11 -7.95
CA ILE A 160 -4.35 -21.15 -7.32
C ILE A 160 -5.46 -20.84 -8.33
N ALA A 161 -5.27 -19.85 -9.22
CA ALA A 161 -6.23 -19.55 -10.28
C ALA A 161 -6.44 -20.74 -11.23
N ASN A 162 -5.36 -21.40 -11.67
CA ASN A 162 -5.44 -22.60 -12.51
C ASN A 162 -6.13 -23.76 -11.79
N GLN A 163 -5.84 -23.95 -10.50
CA GLN A 163 -6.49 -24.99 -9.69
C GLN A 163 -7.99 -24.70 -9.50
N ILE A 164 -8.39 -23.44 -9.36
CA ILE A 164 -9.82 -23.07 -9.30
C ILE A 164 -10.51 -23.45 -10.61
N HIS A 165 -9.93 -23.12 -11.77
CA HIS A 165 -10.49 -23.52 -13.06
C HIS A 165 -10.56 -25.04 -13.23
N TYR A 166 -9.52 -25.77 -12.81
CA TYR A 166 -9.48 -27.23 -12.89
C TYR A 166 -10.61 -27.87 -12.06
N ASN A 167 -10.85 -27.37 -10.84
CA ASN A 167 -11.89 -27.91 -9.96
C ASN A 167 -13.30 -27.39 -10.30
N ILE A 168 -13.40 -26.21 -10.89
CA ILE A 168 -14.65 -25.57 -11.31
C ILE A 168 -14.51 -25.18 -12.79
N PRO A 169 -14.69 -26.12 -13.73
CA PRO A 169 -14.54 -25.84 -15.17
C PRO A 169 -15.51 -24.78 -15.69
N ALA A 170 -16.61 -24.55 -14.96
CA ALA A 170 -17.58 -23.49 -15.23
C ALA A 170 -16.98 -22.07 -15.11
N LEU A 171 -15.85 -21.90 -14.41
CA LEU A 171 -15.12 -20.64 -14.32
C LEU A 171 -13.97 -20.65 -15.32
N PRO A 172 -14.04 -19.92 -16.45
CA PRO A 172 -12.98 -19.97 -17.46
C PRO A 172 -11.69 -19.30 -16.98
N ASN A 173 -10.54 -19.79 -17.42
CA ASN A 173 -9.23 -19.19 -17.12
C ASN A 173 -9.15 -17.71 -17.50
N ALA A 174 -9.77 -17.31 -18.61
CA ALA A 174 -9.83 -15.91 -19.03
C ALA A 174 -10.52 -15.01 -17.98
N PHE A 175 -11.62 -15.48 -17.39
CA PHE A 175 -12.35 -14.76 -16.34
C PHE A 175 -11.49 -14.60 -15.07
N LEU A 176 -10.81 -15.66 -14.63
CA LEU A 176 -9.92 -15.60 -13.47
C LEU A 176 -8.72 -14.67 -13.70
N GLY A 177 -8.25 -14.58 -14.95
CA GLY A 177 -7.20 -13.64 -15.36
C GLY A 177 -7.64 -12.17 -15.24
N ILE A 178 -8.79 -11.81 -15.83
CA ILE A 178 -9.29 -10.42 -15.82
C ILE A 178 -9.85 -9.96 -14.46
N THR A 179 -10.14 -10.90 -13.55
CA THR A 179 -10.67 -10.60 -12.21
C THR A 179 -9.63 -10.83 -11.11
N VAL A 180 -9.45 -12.08 -10.68
CA VAL A 180 -8.64 -12.44 -9.50
C VAL A 180 -7.18 -12.02 -9.69
N CYS A 181 -6.59 -12.37 -10.83
CA CYS A 181 -5.19 -12.05 -11.09
C CYS A 181 -4.99 -10.54 -11.27
N ALA A 182 -5.85 -9.89 -12.06
CA ALA A 182 -5.78 -8.45 -12.30
C ALA A 182 -5.97 -7.61 -11.02
N ILE A 183 -6.90 -7.99 -10.15
CA ILE A 183 -7.11 -7.34 -8.86
C ILE A 183 -5.89 -7.59 -7.96
N GLY A 184 -5.40 -8.83 -7.87
CA GLY A 184 -4.27 -9.19 -7.03
C GLY A 184 -3.00 -8.38 -7.32
N THR A 185 -2.70 -8.13 -8.60
CA THR A 185 -1.52 -7.33 -8.99
C THR A 185 -1.73 -5.82 -8.83
N SER A 186 -2.97 -5.33 -8.99
CA SER A 186 -3.25 -3.89 -9.05
C SER A 186 -3.67 -3.31 -7.70
N PHE A 187 -4.16 -4.15 -6.79
CA PHE A 187 -4.63 -3.73 -5.47
C PHE A 187 -3.57 -3.00 -4.64
N PRO A 188 -2.30 -3.47 -4.55
CA PRO A 188 -1.27 -2.75 -3.80
C PRO A 188 -1.00 -1.34 -4.36
N ASN A 189 -0.97 -1.22 -5.70
CA ASN A 189 -0.75 0.06 -6.37
C ASN A 189 -1.94 1.02 -6.17
N ALA A 190 -3.18 0.50 -6.20
CA ALA A 190 -4.37 1.27 -5.92
C ALA A 190 -4.35 1.82 -4.48
N VAL A 191 -4.00 0.98 -3.50
CA VAL A 191 -3.85 1.40 -2.09
C VAL A 191 -2.78 2.48 -1.96
N ALA A 192 -1.61 2.29 -2.58
CA ALA A 192 -0.54 3.29 -2.57
C ALA A 192 -1.00 4.63 -3.16
N SER A 193 -1.71 4.63 -4.29
CA SER A 193 -2.26 5.86 -4.89
C SER A 193 -3.29 6.54 -3.99
N VAL A 194 -4.17 5.78 -3.33
CA VAL A 194 -5.14 6.32 -2.37
C VAL A 194 -4.43 6.97 -1.17
N LEU A 195 -3.42 6.30 -0.62
CA LEU A 195 -2.63 6.85 0.49
C LEU A 195 -1.91 8.14 0.09
N MET A 196 -1.29 8.19 -1.09
CA MET A 196 -0.65 9.40 -1.60
C MET A 196 -1.64 10.54 -1.82
N ALA A 197 -2.84 10.25 -2.34
CA ALA A 197 -3.90 11.25 -2.51
C ALA A 197 -4.37 11.80 -1.16
N GLN A 198 -4.51 10.95 -0.14
CA GLN A 198 -4.85 11.35 1.23
C GLN A 198 -3.76 12.18 1.91
N GLN A 199 -2.50 12.01 1.50
CA GLN A 199 -1.35 12.79 1.97
C GLN A 199 -1.20 14.13 1.21
N ASN A 200 -2.23 14.60 0.51
CA ASN A 200 -2.20 15.79 -0.34
C ASN A 200 -1.10 15.74 -1.42
N LYS A 201 -0.78 14.54 -1.94
CA LYS A 201 0.16 14.32 -3.05
C LYS A 201 -0.56 13.77 -4.29
N PRO A 202 -1.55 14.49 -4.87
CA PRO A 202 -2.35 14.00 -5.99
C PRO A 202 -1.52 13.74 -7.25
N ALA A 203 -0.49 14.55 -7.51
CA ALA A 203 0.40 14.34 -8.65
C ALA A 203 1.15 13.00 -8.56
N ALA A 204 1.63 12.64 -7.37
CA ALA A 204 2.29 11.36 -7.11
C ALA A 204 1.31 10.18 -7.23
N ALA A 205 0.07 10.36 -6.75
CA ALA A 205 -0.98 9.35 -6.89
C ALA A 205 -1.32 9.04 -8.36
N ILE A 206 -1.42 10.08 -9.20
CA ILE A 206 -1.67 9.94 -10.65
C ILE A 206 -0.46 9.30 -11.34
N ALA A 207 0.76 9.76 -11.02
CA ALA A 207 1.99 9.18 -11.58
C ALA A 207 2.12 7.69 -11.26
N ASN A 208 1.75 7.27 -10.05
CA ASN A 208 1.73 5.86 -9.66
C ASN A 208 0.67 5.05 -10.42
N ALA A 209 -0.54 5.59 -10.57
CA ALA A 209 -1.63 4.93 -11.28
C ALA A 209 -1.33 4.76 -12.78
N LEU A 210 -0.80 5.80 -13.45
CA LEU A 210 -0.44 5.73 -14.87
C LEU A 210 0.87 4.96 -15.10
N GLY A 211 1.88 5.21 -14.26
CA GLY A 211 3.20 4.59 -14.38
C GLY A 211 3.16 3.07 -14.24
N SER A 212 2.36 2.55 -13.31
CA SER A 212 2.19 1.09 -13.14
C SER A 212 1.56 0.42 -14.37
N ASN A 213 0.60 1.07 -15.03
CA ASN A 213 0.02 0.55 -16.26
C ASN A 213 1.01 0.57 -17.44
N VAL A 214 1.80 1.63 -17.56
CA VAL A 214 2.88 1.72 -18.56
C VAL A 214 3.91 0.61 -18.33
N GLN A 215 4.33 0.39 -17.08
CA GLN A 215 5.24 -0.69 -16.72
C GLN A 215 4.63 -2.07 -17.04
N ASN A 216 3.34 -2.28 -16.80
CA ASN A 216 2.69 -3.56 -17.11
C ASN A 216 2.69 -3.86 -18.62
N VAL A 217 2.40 -2.87 -19.47
CA VAL A 217 2.37 -3.05 -20.93
C VAL A 217 3.78 -3.20 -21.51
N PHE A 218 4.70 -2.30 -21.16
CA PHE A 218 6.01 -2.25 -21.81
C PHE A 218 7.06 -3.17 -21.18
N LEU A 219 6.99 -3.42 -19.87
CA LEU A 219 7.96 -4.28 -19.20
C LEU A 219 7.34 -5.65 -18.91
N ALA A 220 6.24 -5.72 -18.17
CA ALA A 220 5.70 -7.00 -17.73
C ALA A 220 5.17 -7.87 -18.89
N MET A 221 4.52 -7.26 -19.89
CA MET A 221 3.99 -7.98 -21.05
C MET A 221 5.02 -8.13 -22.18
N ALA A 222 5.72 -7.06 -22.57
CA ALA A 222 6.60 -7.11 -23.73
C ALA A 222 7.89 -7.91 -23.48
N LEU A 223 8.49 -7.83 -22.29
CA LEU A 223 9.78 -8.45 -22.01
C LEU A 223 9.73 -9.99 -22.07
N PRO A 224 8.78 -10.69 -21.42
CA PRO A 224 8.64 -12.14 -21.57
C PRO A 224 8.38 -12.56 -23.02
N TRP A 225 7.60 -11.76 -23.76
CA TRP A 225 7.29 -12.01 -25.16
C TRP A 225 8.51 -11.89 -26.07
N VAL A 226 9.35 -10.87 -25.86
CA VAL A 226 10.62 -10.70 -26.58
C VAL A 226 11.55 -11.87 -26.27
N ILE A 227 11.71 -12.26 -25.00
CA ILE A 227 12.54 -13.41 -24.61
C ILE A 227 12.05 -14.69 -25.31
N TYR A 228 10.75 -14.96 -25.24
CA TYR A 228 10.17 -16.17 -25.83
C TYR A 228 10.27 -16.16 -27.37
N SER A 229 10.03 -15.02 -28.02
CA SER A 229 10.19 -14.85 -29.48
C SER A 229 11.63 -15.11 -29.94
N ILE A 230 12.62 -14.64 -29.19
CA ILE A 230 14.03 -14.90 -29.46
C ILE A 230 14.34 -16.41 -29.34
N GLN A 231 13.81 -17.08 -28.31
CA GLN A 231 14.02 -18.52 -28.09
C GLN A 231 13.47 -19.40 -29.24
N ILE A 232 12.37 -19.00 -29.86
CA ILE A 232 11.75 -19.74 -30.96
C ILE A 232 12.22 -19.30 -32.35
N GLY A 233 13.19 -18.38 -32.42
CA GLY A 233 13.76 -17.89 -33.68
C GLY A 233 12.81 -16.99 -34.48
N GLY A 234 11.99 -16.18 -33.81
CA GLY A 234 11.09 -15.21 -34.47
C GLY A 234 9.89 -15.84 -35.18
N LYS A 235 9.55 -17.10 -34.87
CA LYS A 235 8.35 -17.75 -35.40
C LYS A 235 7.09 -17.08 -34.87
N PRO A 236 6.02 -16.97 -35.68
CA PRO A 236 4.74 -16.47 -35.21
C PRO A 236 4.20 -17.42 -34.12
N ILE A 237 3.82 -16.85 -32.98
CA ILE A 237 3.24 -17.59 -31.87
C ILE A 237 1.71 -17.50 -31.99
N PRO A 238 1.01 -18.64 -32.07
CA PRO A 238 -0.44 -18.63 -32.15
C PRO A 238 -1.01 -18.04 -30.87
N GLN A 239 -1.75 -16.93 -30.98
CA GLN A 239 -2.48 -16.35 -29.86
C GLN A 239 -3.86 -17.00 -29.79
N ASN A 240 -3.99 -18.04 -28.97
CA ASN A 240 -5.26 -18.76 -28.80
C ASN A 240 -6.06 -18.23 -27.59
N VAL A 241 -6.12 -16.91 -27.45
CA VAL A 241 -6.78 -16.24 -26.33
C VAL A 241 -7.84 -15.31 -26.91
N ALA A 242 -9.09 -15.78 -26.82
CA ALA A 242 -10.25 -14.97 -27.14
C ALA A 242 -10.26 -13.70 -26.26
N GLY A 243 -10.62 -12.55 -26.84
CA GLY A 243 -10.81 -11.30 -26.10
C GLY A 243 -9.59 -10.38 -25.97
N ILE A 244 -8.41 -10.72 -26.51
CA ILE A 244 -7.26 -9.78 -26.51
C ILE A 244 -7.62 -8.48 -27.23
N THR A 245 -8.18 -8.58 -28.43
CA THR A 245 -8.54 -7.40 -29.24
C THR A 245 -9.55 -6.51 -28.53
N GLU A 246 -10.54 -7.12 -27.88
CA GLU A 246 -11.53 -6.41 -27.08
C GLU A 246 -10.89 -5.70 -25.89
N GLY A 247 -10.02 -6.39 -25.14
CA GLY A 247 -9.26 -5.82 -24.04
C GLY A 247 -8.39 -4.63 -24.47
N VAL A 248 -7.79 -4.70 -25.67
CA VAL A 248 -7.04 -3.57 -26.26
C VAL A 248 -7.97 -2.39 -26.53
N TYR A 249 -9.17 -2.60 -27.06
CA TYR A 249 -10.14 -1.51 -27.28
C TYR A 249 -10.60 -0.88 -25.97
N TRP A 250 -10.87 -1.67 -24.92
CA TRP A 250 -11.19 -1.16 -23.59
C TRP A 250 -10.04 -0.34 -22.98
N MET A 251 -8.80 -0.82 -23.12
CA MET A 251 -7.61 -0.09 -22.66
C MET A 251 -7.44 1.22 -23.43
N MET A 252 -7.59 1.21 -24.75
CA MET A 252 -7.50 2.43 -25.57
C MET A 252 -8.60 3.42 -25.23
N GLY A 253 -9.85 2.96 -25.10
CA GLY A 253 -11.00 3.80 -24.77
C GLY A 253 -10.85 4.47 -23.41
N THR A 254 -10.41 3.71 -22.40
CA THR A 254 -10.16 4.25 -21.05
C THR A 254 -8.97 5.21 -21.03
N LEU A 255 -7.91 4.95 -21.79
CA LEU A 255 -6.79 5.88 -21.94
C LEU A 255 -7.21 7.19 -22.59
N ILE A 256 -7.96 7.13 -23.69
CA ILE A 256 -8.48 8.33 -24.38
C ILE A 256 -9.39 9.11 -23.45
N LEU A 257 -10.25 8.44 -22.69
CA LEU A 257 -11.14 9.07 -21.72
C LEU A 257 -10.35 9.81 -20.63
N VAL A 258 -9.33 9.17 -20.06
CA VAL A 258 -8.45 9.79 -19.04
C VAL A 258 -7.68 10.97 -19.63
N VAL A 259 -7.09 10.82 -20.81
CA VAL A 259 -6.35 11.89 -21.50
C VAL A 259 -7.28 13.06 -21.83
N PHE A 260 -8.50 12.79 -22.27
CA PHE A 260 -9.51 13.82 -22.51
C PHE A 260 -9.82 14.61 -21.25
N PHE A 261 -10.06 13.94 -20.11
CA PHE A 261 -10.29 14.64 -18.84
C PHE A 261 -9.06 15.40 -18.33
N VAL A 262 -7.85 14.92 -18.59
CA VAL A 262 -6.62 15.59 -18.16
C VAL A 262 -6.29 16.80 -19.03
N LEU A 263 -6.53 16.73 -20.35
CA LEU A 263 -6.10 17.74 -21.32
C LEU A 263 -7.19 18.72 -21.76
N ALA A 264 -8.47 18.40 -21.63
CA ALA A 264 -9.55 19.28 -22.10
C ALA A 264 -9.80 20.45 -21.13
N PRO A 265 -9.63 21.72 -21.54
CA PRO A 265 -10.06 22.87 -20.73
C PRO A 265 -11.60 22.92 -20.70
N PRO A 266 -12.27 23.23 -19.57
CA PRO A 266 -11.76 23.65 -18.24
C PRO A 266 -11.53 22.49 -17.25
N LEU A 267 -11.54 21.23 -17.72
CA LEU A 267 -11.60 20.01 -16.92
C LEU A 267 -10.24 19.53 -16.38
N CYS A 268 -9.19 20.36 -16.39
CA CYS A 268 -7.82 20.08 -15.92
C CYS A 268 -7.68 19.72 -14.41
N ALA A 269 -8.68 19.06 -13.84
CA ALA A 269 -8.72 18.50 -12.52
C ALA A 269 -9.50 17.18 -12.57
N LEU A 270 -8.90 16.08 -12.08
CA LEU A 270 -9.65 14.87 -11.77
C LEU A 270 -10.54 15.16 -10.55
N THR A 271 -11.82 15.41 -10.82
CA THR A 271 -12.82 15.65 -9.79
C THR A 271 -13.49 14.34 -9.36
N LYS A 272 -14.18 14.36 -8.22
CA LYS A 272 -14.98 13.22 -7.72
C LYS A 272 -15.94 12.63 -8.76
N PRO A 273 -16.72 13.40 -9.56
CA PRO A 273 -17.59 12.83 -10.59
C PRO A 273 -16.82 12.11 -11.69
N THR A 274 -15.66 12.60 -12.11
CA THR A 274 -14.78 11.88 -13.06
C THR A 274 -14.34 10.53 -12.50
N GLY A 275 -14.02 10.47 -11.20
CA GLY A 275 -13.71 9.22 -10.52
C GLY A 275 -14.87 8.22 -10.52
N TYR A 276 -16.10 8.66 -10.20
CA TYR A 276 -17.29 7.80 -10.26
C TYR A 276 -17.56 7.29 -11.68
N LEU A 277 -17.41 8.14 -12.70
CA LEU A 277 -17.54 7.75 -14.09
C LEU A 277 -16.55 6.63 -14.46
N LEU A 278 -15.27 6.76 -14.08
CA LEU A 278 -14.26 5.74 -14.36
C LEU A 278 -14.56 4.40 -13.67
N ILE A 279 -15.08 4.44 -12.43
CA ILE A 279 -15.53 3.24 -11.72
C ILE A 279 -16.71 2.59 -12.44
N ILE A 280 -17.70 3.37 -12.90
CA ILE A 280 -18.84 2.85 -13.66
C ILE A 280 -18.35 2.19 -14.95
N VAL A 281 -17.45 2.84 -15.70
CA VAL A 281 -16.87 2.27 -16.92
C VAL A 281 -16.15 0.95 -16.62
N TYR A 282 -15.38 0.88 -15.53
CA TYR A 282 -14.72 -0.35 -15.11
C TYR A 282 -15.71 -1.48 -14.73
N VAL A 283 -16.79 -1.15 -14.02
CA VAL A 283 -17.84 -2.13 -13.67
C VAL A 283 -18.56 -2.62 -14.93
N VAL A 284 -18.86 -1.72 -15.87
CA VAL A 284 -19.48 -2.09 -17.16
C VAL A 284 -18.55 -3.02 -17.94
N TYR A 285 -17.25 -2.69 -18.05
CA TYR A 285 -16.25 -3.56 -18.65
C TYR A 285 -16.25 -4.95 -18.00
N LEU A 286 -16.17 -5.02 -16.66
CA LEU A 286 -16.17 -6.30 -15.95
C LEU A 286 -17.43 -7.11 -16.24
N VAL A 287 -18.62 -6.50 -16.19
CA VAL A 287 -19.88 -7.21 -16.45
C VAL A 287 -19.94 -7.71 -17.90
N LEU A 288 -19.59 -6.86 -18.87
CA LEU A 288 -19.63 -7.18 -20.29
C LEU A 288 -18.67 -8.32 -20.64
N THR A 289 -17.39 -8.18 -20.28
CA THR A 289 -16.38 -9.21 -20.58
C THR A 289 -16.64 -10.50 -19.79
N SER A 290 -17.18 -10.41 -18.57
CA SER A 290 -17.57 -11.62 -17.82
C SER A 290 -18.71 -12.37 -18.49
N GLY A 291 -19.78 -11.69 -18.91
CA GLY A 291 -20.89 -12.37 -19.56
C GLY A 291 -20.55 -12.93 -20.94
N GLU A 292 -19.60 -12.33 -21.67
CA GLU A 292 -19.03 -12.98 -22.87
C GLU A 292 -18.27 -14.25 -22.50
N THR A 293 -17.45 -14.19 -21.46
CA THR A 293 -16.65 -15.33 -20.99
C THR A 293 -17.52 -16.49 -20.52
N PHE A 294 -18.69 -16.21 -19.91
CA PHE A 294 -19.68 -17.22 -19.51
C PHE A 294 -20.68 -17.59 -20.62
N GLY A 295 -20.62 -16.95 -21.79
CA GLY A 295 -21.52 -17.22 -22.92
C GLY A 295 -22.95 -16.72 -22.73
N TRP A 296 -23.17 -15.71 -21.87
CA TRP A 296 -24.49 -15.07 -21.70
C TRP A 296 -24.92 -14.27 -22.92
N TRP A 297 -23.97 -13.73 -23.69
CA TRP A 297 -24.18 -13.04 -24.97
C TRP A 297 -23.02 -13.29 -25.94
N PRO A 298 -23.22 -13.10 -27.26
CA PRO A 298 -22.14 -13.21 -28.24
C PRO A 298 -21.07 -12.13 -28.02
N PRO A 299 -19.83 -12.36 -28.50
CA PRO A 299 -18.76 -11.39 -28.37
C PRO A 299 -19.11 -10.07 -29.06
N LEU A 300 -18.95 -8.96 -28.34
CA LEU A 300 -19.25 -7.61 -28.82
C LEU A 300 -18.30 -7.18 -29.94
N VAL A 301 -17.08 -7.72 -29.92
CA VAL A 301 -16.04 -7.48 -30.92
C VAL A 301 -15.70 -8.82 -31.59
N LYS A 302 -15.93 -8.89 -32.90
CA LYS A 302 -15.63 -10.08 -33.72
C LYS A 302 -14.17 -10.13 -34.15
#